data_AF-A0A6M0C7T0-F1
#
_entry.id   AF-A0A6M0C7T0-F1
#
_cell.length_a   1.000
_cell.length_b   1.000
_cell.length_c   1.000
_cell.angle_alpha   90.00
_cell.angle_beta   90.00
_cell.angle_gamma   90.00
#
_symmetry.space_group_name_H-M   'P 1'
#
loop_
_entity.id
_entity.type
_entity.pdbx_description
1 polymer ?
#
loop_
_entity_poly.entity_id
_entity_poly.type
_entity_poly.pdbx_seq_one_letter_code
_entity_poly.pdbx_strand_id
1 'polypeptide(L)' 'ILMFLADGQGKRSEAGIEIPNLPHRELSSLSGLARETVTRVLSKLEKKGLIKRDRETLCIPDLRALERLLV' A
#
# COMPACT_ATOMS: atom_id res chain seq x y z
N ILE A 1 3.91 -2.76 -6.75
CA ILE A 1 2.44 -2.89 -6.58
C ILE A 1 1.84 -1.66 -5.91
N LEU A 2 2.25 -1.28 -4.69
CA LEU A 2 1.64 -0.11 -4.02
C LEU A 2 1.75 1.19 -4.84
N MET A 3 2.92 1.48 -5.45
CA MET A 3 3.04 2.63 -6.37
C MET A 3 2.17 2.51 -7.62
N PHE A 4 2.02 1.30 -8.17
CA PHE A 4 1.15 1.06 -9.32
C PHE A 4 -0.32 1.31 -8.99
N LEU A 5 -0.75 0.92 -7.79
CA LEU A 5 -2.10 1.22 -7.30
C LEU A 5 -2.27 2.70 -7.00
N ALA A 6 -1.25 3.36 -6.45
CA ALA A 6 -1.26 4.80 -6.22
C ALA A 6 -1.30 5.59 -7.53
N ASP A 7 -0.67 5.09 -8.59
CA ASP A 7 -0.66 5.70 -9.92
C ASP A 7 -2.00 5.46 -10.66
N GLY A 8 -2.50 4.23 -10.67
CA GLY A 8 -3.71 3.87 -11.42
C GLY A 8 -5.03 4.11 -10.69
N GLN A 9 -5.06 4.01 -9.36
CA GLN A 9 -6.27 4.11 -8.52
C GLN A 9 -6.11 5.07 -7.33
N GLY A 10 -4.98 5.74 -7.21
CA GLY A 10 -4.72 6.67 -6.11
C GLY A 10 -5.51 7.96 -6.27
N LYS A 11 -6.23 8.32 -5.21
CA LYS A 11 -6.88 9.61 -5.05
C LYS A 11 -6.07 10.45 -4.07
N ARG A 12 -5.74 11.68 -4.47
CA ARG A 12 -5.07 12.64 -3.59
C ARG A 12 -6.09 13.16 -2.58
N SER A 13 -5.75 13.07 -1.30
CA SER A 13 -6.50 13.61 -0.17
C SER A 13 -5.57 14.40 0.74
N GLU A 14 -6.14 15.15 1.68
CA GLU A 14 -5.39 15.95 2.65
C GLU A 14 -4.40 15.12 3.49
N ALA A 15 -4.70 13.83 3.67
CA ALA A 15 -3.86 12.90 4.42
C ALA A 15 -2.76 12.22 3.58
N GLY A 16 -2.74 12.37 2.25
CA GLY A 16 -1.82 11.67 1.34
C GLY A 16 -2.50 11.10 0.11
N ILE A 17 -2.02 9.96 -0.40
CA ILE A 17 -2.66 9.23 -1.49
C ILE A 17 -3.48 8.08 -0.95
N GLU A 18 -4.78 8.10 -1.20
CA GLU A 18 -5.71 7.03 -0.85
C GLU A 18 -5.92 6.09 -2.02
N ILE A 19 -5.70 4.80 -1.80
CA ILE A 19 -6.02 3.73 -2.74
C ILE A 19 -7.09 2.82 -2.13
N PRO A 20 -7.91 2.12 -2.93
CA PRO A 20 -8.81 1.12 -2.40
C PRO A 20 -8.01 0.01 -1.70
N ASN A 21 -8.50 -0.44 -0.54
CA ASN A 21 -7.87 -1.51 0.22
C ASN A 21 -8.11 -2.84 -0.50
N LEU A 22 -7.16 -3.24 -1.36
CA LEU A 22 -7.24 -4.50 -2.07
C LEU A 22 -7.07 -5.68 -1.10
N PRO A 23 -7.96 -6.69 -1.18
CA PRO A 23 -7.84 -7.88 -0.36
C PRO A 23 -6.51 -8.59 -0.63
N HIS A 24 -5.91 -9.21 0.40
CA HIS A 24 -4.59 -9.84 0.29
C HIS A 24 -4.46 -10.89 -0.84
N ARG A 25 -5.60 -11.42 -1.31
CA ARG A 25 -5.69 -12.35 -2.44
C ARG A 25 -5.40 -11.69 -3.80
N GLU A 26 -5.89 -10.47 -4.02
CA GLU A 26 -5.66 -9.69 -5.23
C GLU A 26 -4.19 -9.24 -5.30
N LEU A 27 -3.64 -8.78 -4.17
CA LEU A 27 -2.23 -8.39 -4.08
C LEU A 27 -1.29 -9.58 -4.30
N SER A 28 -1.65 -10.77 -3.82
CA SER A 28 -0.88 -12.01 -4.05
C SER A 28 -0.88 -12.39 -5.53
N SER A 29 -2.03 -12.27 -6.20
CA SER A 29 -2.16 -12.52 -7.64
C SER A 29 -1.42 -11.49 -8.48
N LEU A 30 -1.48 -10.20 -8.12
CA LEU A 30 -0.83 -9.10 -8.83
C LEU A 30 0.69 -9.05 -8.64
N SER A 31 1.20 -9.54 -7.50
CA SER A 31 2.64 -9.53 -7.19
C SER A 31 3.35 -10.85 -7.41
N GLY A 32 2.61 -11.95 -7.61
CA GLY A 32 3.16 -13.30 -7.60
C GLY A 32 3.72 -13.72 -6.23
N LEU A 33 3.60 -12.88 -5.20
CA LEU A 33 4.08 -13.16 -3.85
C LEU A 33 3.02 -13.92 -3.05
N ALA A 34 3.45 -14.82 -2.18
CA ALA A 34 2.56 -15.49 -1.25
C ALA A 34 1.81 -14.46 -0.37
N ARG A 35 0.52 -14.72 -0.12
CA ARG A 35 -0.37 -13.92 0.74
C ARG A 35 0.28 -13.55 2.08
N GLU A 36 1.04 -14.48 2.66
CA GLU A 36 1.71 -14.30 3.94
C GLU A 36 2.84 -13.27 3.88
N THR A 37 3.66 -13.30 2.82
CA THR A 37 4.71 -12.32 2.55
C THR A 37 4.11 -10.92 2.37
N VAL A 38 3.04 -10.82 1.57
CA VAL A 38 2.31 -9.57 1.34
C VAL A 38 1.80 -8.98 2.66
N THR A 39 1.16 -9.81 3.48
CA THR A 39 0.63 -9.40 4.79
C THR A 39 1.75 -8.91 5.73
N ARG A 40 2.87 -9.64 5.82
CA ARG A 40 4.01 -9.22 6.64
C ARG A 40 4.61 -7.89 6.19
N VAL A 41 4.77 -7.68 4.88
CA VAL A 41 5.32 -6.42 4.35
C VAL A 41 4.37 -5.26 4.67
N LEU A 42 3.07 -5.43 4.44
CA LEU A 42 2.08 -4.39 4.74
C LEU A 42 2.04 -4.05 6.23
N SER A 43 2.01 -5.04 7.12
CA SER A 43 2.07 -4.79 8.56
C SER A 43 3.38 -4.10 8.97
N LYS A 44 4.50 -4.40 8.31
CA LYS A 44 5.78 -3.71 8.57
C LYS A 44 5.74 -2.26 8.10
N LEU A 45 5.14 -1.97 6.95
CA LEU A 45 4.97 -0.60 6.44
C LEU A 45 4.02 0.21 7.31
N GLU A 46 2.93 -0.40 7.78
CA GLU A 46 1.97 0.21 8.71
C GLU A 46 2.63 0.56 10.05
N LYS A 47 3.38 -0.40 10.64
CA LYS A 47 4.16 -0.15 11.87
C LYS A 47 5.20 0.96 11.72
N LYS A 48 5.73 1.15 10.51
CA LYS A 48 6.66 2.25 10.19
C LYS A 48 5.95 3.58 9.95
N GLY A 49 4.62 3.62 9.95
CA GLY A 49 3.83 4.82 9.64
C GLY A 49 3.85 5.22 8.17
N LEU A 50 4.31 4.33 7.28
CA LEU A 50 4.44 4.61 5.84
C LEU A 50 3.13 4.40 5.08
N ILE A 51 2.24 3.59 5.64
CA ILE A 51 0.88 3.38 5.16
C ILE A 51 -0.07 3.39 6.36
N LYS A 52 -1.30 3.83 6.13
CA LYS A 52 -2.42 3.72 7.05
C LYS A 52 -3.50 2.90 6.37
N ARG A 53 -3.94 1.83 7.01
CA ARG A 53 -5.07 1.04 6.52
C ARG A 53 -6.34 1.43 7.26
N ASP A 54 -7.37 1.66 6.49
CA ASP A 54 -8.76 1.70 6.92
C ASP A 54 -9.47 0.42 6.44
N ARG A 55 -10.75 0.25 6.80
CA ARG A 55 -11.57 -0.89 6.38
C ARG A 55 -11.65 -0.98 4.85
N GLU A 56 -11.79 0.16 4.20
CA GLU A 56 -12.15 0.23 2.78
C GLU A 56 -11.01 0.83 1.92
N THR A 57 -10.13 1.60 2.54
CA THR A 57 -9.05 2.33 1.85
C THR A 57 -7.71 2.14 2.54
N LEU A 58 -6.63 2.35 1.79
CA LEU A 58 -5.27 2.42 2.29
C LEU A 58 -4.73 3.79 1.91
N CYS A 59 -4.34 4.57 2.91
CA CYS A 59 -3.75 5.88 2.74
C CYS A 59 -2.22 5.79 2.84
N ILE A 60 -1.53 6.39 1.88
CA ILE A 60 -0.09 6.52 1.82
C ILE A 60 0.22 7.99 2.15
N PRO A 61 0.53 8.31 3.42
CA PRO A 61 0.75 9.68 3.85
C PRO A 61 1.97 10.32 3.19
N ASP A 62 3.02 9.54 2.93
CA ASP A 62 4.23 10.02 2.29
C ASP A 62 4.68 9.02 1.20
N LEU A 63 4.31 9.32 -0.04
CA LEU A 63 4.69 8.51 -1.20
C LEU A 63 6.22 8.48 -1.39
N ARG A 64 6.91 9.58 -1.09
CA ARG A 64 8.37 9.66 -1.24
C ARG A 64 9.10 8.77 -0.24
N ALA A 65 8.59 8.67 0.99
CA ALA A 65 9.12 7.77 1.99
C ALA A 65 8.97 6.30 1.58
N LEU A 66 7.89 5.96 0.87
CA LEU A 66 7.69 4.64 0.28
C LEU A 66 8.66 4.39 -0.90
N GLU A 67 8.88 5.39 -1.76
CA GLU A 67 9.86 5.31 -2.87
C GLU A 67 11.28 5.02 -2.38
N ARG A 68 11.71 5.64 -1.28
CA ARG A 68 13.04 5.41 -0.69
C ARG A 68 13.28 3.99 -0.18
N LEU A 69 12.24 3.15 -0.06
CA LEU A 69 12.40 1.73 0.30
C LEU A 69 12.59 0.81 -0.91
N LEU A 70 12.36 1.32 -2.11
CA LEU A 70 12.48 0.57 -3.37
C LEU A 70 13.84 0.79 -4.07
N VAL A 71 14.68 1.67 -3.53
CA VAL A 71 16.04 1.99 -4.00
C VAL A 71 17.10 1.29 -3.16
#